data_AF-A0A8H5F8Q4-F1
#
_entry.id   AF-A0A8H5F8Q4-F1
#
_cell.length_a   1.000
_cell.length_b   1.000
_cell.length_c   1.000
_cell.angle_alpha   90.00
_cell.angle_beta   90.00
_cell.angle_gamma   90.00
#
_symmetry.space_group_name_H-M   'P 1'
#
loop_
_entity.id
_entity.type
_entity.pdbx_description
1 polymer ?
#
loop_
_entity_poly.entity_id
_entity_poly.type
_entity_poly.pdbx_seq_one_letter_code
_entity_poly.pdbx_strand_id
1 'polypeptide(L)'
;MRLRERASTKIERGDFLRVPYIGGTTANEGTFFSSSVRLRGLSGQAETDAFVNYIENLVIDNSTLTNNVVSAFVEQYPANDPTAGAPFTTGDSLFDRTAAFYTNEMFLSVRRFFFQHAAARQPMFAFIFREFIPGNDISKGVTHGMELELFFGPPSLPANASIDSGLQTQMRDFYINFVNDLNPGPQWEPFNPRSPRVLQLQSDNVTMIPDDWDSERVDFCNSLKVMAEFEK
;
A
#
# COMPACT_ATOMS: atom_id res chain seq x y z
N MET A 1 -5.07 -17.26 -18.74
CA MET A 1 -4.87 -18.39 -17.81
C MET A 1 -5.73 -18.12 -16.59
N ARG A 2 -6.89 -18.78 -16.42
CA ARG A 2 -7.63 -18.69 -15.15
C ARG A 2 -6.82 -19.46 -14.11
N LEU A 3 -6.31 -18.78 -13.09
CA LEU A 3 -5.80 -19.46 -11.90
C LEU A 3 -6.97 -20.28 -11.33
N ARG A 4 -6.80 -21.59 -11.19
CA ARG A 4 -7.84 -22.50 -10.67
C ARG A 4 -8.01 -22.39 -9.13
N GLU A 5 -7.20 -21.56 -8.49
CA GLU A 5 -7.06 -21.42 -7.05
C GLU A 5 -6.70 -19.95 -6.70
N ARG A 6 -7.18 -19.45 -5.56
CA ARG A 6 -6.90 -18.08 -5.09
C ARG A 6 -5.42 -17.91 -4.74
N ALA A 7 -4.85 -16.75 -5.08
CA ALA A 7 -3.43 -16.47 -4.85
C ALA A 7 -3.05 -16.50 -3.36
N SER A 8 -3.90 -15.98 -2.49
CA SER A 8 -3.71 -16.01 -1.02
C SER A 8 -3.52 -17.45 -0.52
N THR A 9 -4.34 -18.38 -1.00
CA THR A 9 -4.24 -19.80 -0.64
C THR A 9 -2.91 -20.43 -1.10
N LYS A 10 -2.40 -20.06 -2.27
CA LYS A 10 -1.07 -20.50 -2.73
C LYS A 10 0.05 -19.94 -1.85
N ILE A 11 -0.07 -18.66 -1.47
CA ILE A 11 0.88 -17.97 -0.59
C ILE A 11 0.96 -18.63 0.78
N GLU A 12 -0.18 -18.92 1.42
CA GLU A 12 -0.21 -19.58 2.75
C GLU A 12 0.52 -20.93 2.74
N ARG A 13 0.31 -21.72 1.68
CA ARG A 13 0.94 -23.04 1.53
C ARG A 13 2.42 -22.95 1.14
N GLY A 14 2.88 -21.79 0.67
CA GLY A 14 4.23 -21.65 0.11
C GLY A 14 4.37 -22.20 -1.31
N ASP A 15 3.27 -22.31 -2.07
CA ASP A 15 3.24 -22.80 -3.45
C ASP A 15 3.45 -21.65 -4.45
N PHE A 16 4.65 -21.09 -4.40
CA PHE A 16 5.14 -20.07 -5.31
C PHE A 16 6.63 -20.29 -5.58
N LEU A 17 7.12 -19.68 -6.67
CA LEU A 17 8.53 -19.74 -7.03
C LEU A 17 9.37 -19.07 -5.95
N ARG A 18 10.44 -19.76 -5.50
CA ARG A 18 11.29 -19.29 -4.42
C ARG A 18 12.48 -18.50 -4.97
N VAL A 19 12.40 -17.18 -4.90
CA VAL A 19 13.43 -16.23 -5.31
C VAL A 19 13.54 -15.11 -4.29
N PRO A 20 14.75 -14.56 -4.04
CA PRO A 20 14.88 -13.33 -3.28
C PRO A 20 13.95 -12.24 -3.85
N TYR A 21 13.36 -11.42 -2.98
CA TYR A 21 12.32 -10.46 -3.39
C TYR A 21 12.49 -9.12 -2.68
N ILE A 22 12.45 -8.03 -3.46
CA ILE A 22 12.23 -6.67 -2.97
C ILE A 22 10.78 -6.28 -3.28
N GLY A 23 10.09 -5.67 -2.32
CA GLY A 23 8.81 -5.01 -2.59
C GLY A 23 8.35 -4.14 -1.44
N GLY A 24 7.37 -3.29 -1.71
CA GLY A 24 6.92 -2.28 -0.77
C GLY A 24 5.61 -1.67 -1.18
N THR A 25 5.26 -0.60 -0.49
CA THR A 25 4.13 0.26 -0.83
C THR A 25 4.57 1.72 -0.77
N THR A 26 3.81 2.61 -1.39
CA THR A 26 3.84 4.04 -1.08
C THR A 26 2.98 4.35 0.15
N ALA A 27 3.12 5.54 0.74
CA ALA A 27 2.38 5.90 1.94
C ALA A 27 0.87 6.11 1.68
N ASN A 28 0.48 6.50 0.47
CA ASN A 28 -0.88 6.88 0.11
C ASN A 28 -1.35 6.21 -1.20
N GLU A 29 -1.05 4.93 -1.40
CA GLU A 29 -1.41 4.15 -2.61
C GLU A 29 -2.84 4.42 -3.13
N GLY A 30 -3.82 4.40 -2.22
CA GLY A 30 -5.24 4.51 -2.54
C GLY A 30 -5.68 5.86 -3.09
N THR A 31 -4.92 6.94 -2.89
CA THR A 31 -5.34 8.28 -3.38
C THR A 31 -5.39 8.36 -4.91
N PHE A 32 -4.63 7.49 -5.60
CA PHE A 32 -4.72 7.37 -7.05
C PHE A 32 -6.08 6.78 -7.48
N PHE A 33 -6.51 5.72 -6.80
CA PHE A 33 -7.66 4.90 -7.17
C PHE A 33 -9.00 5.43 -6.64
N SER A 34 -8.98 6.29 -5.61
CA SER A 34 -10.19 6.89 -5.03
C SER A 34 -10.64 8.19 -5.72
N SER A 35 -10.11 8.49 -6.91
CA SER A 35 -10.39 9.76 -7.61
C SER A 35 -11.88 9.96 -7.96
N SER A 36 -12.69 8.90 -8.07
CA SER A 36 -14.13 8.97 -8.40
C SER A 36 -15.00 9.52 -7.25
N VAL A 37 -14.51 9.47 -6.03
CA VAL A 37 -15.22 9.94 -4.83
C VAL A 37 -14.69 11.28 -4.31
N ARG A 38 -13.70 11.86 -5.01
CA ARG A 38 -13.07 13.14 -4.67
C ARG A 38 -13.97 14.33 -5.02
N LEU A 39 -13.97 15.34 -4.15
CA LEU A 39 -14.70 16.61 -4.22
C LEU A 39 -16.20 16.45 -4.49
N ARG A 40 -16.82 15.41 -3.90
CA ARG A 40 -18.25 15.13 -4.08
C ARG A 40 -19.15 15.97 -3.17
N GLY A 41 -18.59 16.59 -2.12
CA GLY A 41 -19.33 17.44 -1.18
C GLY A 41 -20.42 16.68 -0.40
N LEU A 42 -20.27 15.36 -0.26
CA LEU A 42 -21.20 14.53 0.52
C LEU A 42 -20.83 14.60 2.00
N SER A 43 -21.84 14.45 2.86
CA SER A 43 -21.67 14.35 4.31
C SER A 43 -22.75 13.46 4.92
N GLY A 44 -22.53 13.04 6.16
CA GLY A 44 -23.49 12.23 6.92
C GLY A 44 -23.79 10.88 6.25
N GLN A 45 -25.08 10.53 6.15
CA GLN A 45 -25.49 9.26 5.55
C GLN A 45 -25.11 9.17 4.08
N ALA A 46 -25.25 10.25 3.31
CA ALA A 46 -24.93 10.25 1.88
C ALA A 46 -23.43 9.98 1.61
N GLU A 47 -22.55 10.44 2.49
CA GLU A 47 -21.12 10.10 2.45
C GLU A 47 -20.89 8.61 2.73
N THR A 48 -21.55 8.09 3.77
CA THR A 48 -21.42 6.67 4.14
C THR A 48 -21.95 5.77 3.03
N ASP A 49 -23.08 6.11 2.42
CA ASP A 49 -23.66 5.38 1.28
C ASP A 49 -22.71 5.41 0.08
N ALA A 50 -22.03 6.53 -0.18
CA ALA A 50 -21.04 6.62 -1.25
C ALA A 50 -19.79 5.77 -0.97
N PHE A 51 -19.35 5.69 0.28
CA PHE A 51 -18.24 4.82 0.68
C PHE A 51 -18.61 3.33 0.56
N VAL A 52 -19.82 2.95 1.00
CA VAL A 52 -20.36 1.58 0.83
C VAL A 52 -20.46 1.24 -0.64
N ASN A 53 -21.00 2.15 -1.46
CA ASN A 53 -21.09 1.96 -2.90
C ASN A 53 -19.69 1.73 -3.52
N TYR A 54 -18.68 2.48 -3.08
CA TYR A 54 -17.31 2.28 -3.54
C TYR A 54 -16.77 0.89 -3.19
N ILE A 55 -16.98 0.43 -1.94
CA ILE A 55 -16.60 -0.92 -1.48
C ILE A 55 -17.27 -2.01 -2.33
N GLU A 56 -18.59 -1.91 -2.52
CA GLU A 56 -19.37 -2.91 -3.25
C GLU A 56 -19.05 -2.97 -4.74
N ASN A 57 -18.48 -1.90 -5.32
CA ASN A 57 -18.08 -1.85 -6.72
C ASN A 57 -16.57 -2.05 -6.92
N LEU A 58 -15.82 -2.29 -5.85
CA LEU A 58 -14.39 -2.61 -5.93
C LEU A 58 -14.12 -4.08 -6.28
N VAL A 59 -15.03 -4.98 -5.90
CA VAL A 59 -14.89 -6.42 -6.08
C VAL A 59 -15.46 -6.90 -7.43
N ILE A 60 -14.98 -8.05 -7.92
CA ILE A 60 -15.44 -8.64 -9.19
C ILE A 60 -16.90 -9.10 -9.08
N ASP A 61 -17.24 -9.77 -7.98
CA ASP A 61 -18.58 -10.24 -7.65
C ASP A 61 -18.90 -9.75 -6.24
N ASN A 62 -19.88 -8.84 -6.13
CA ASN A 62 -20.27 -8.29 -4.85
C ASN A 62 -21.33 -9.13 -4.12
N SER A 63 -21.85 -10.19 -4.75
CA SER A 63 -22.82 -11.10 -4.13
C SER A 63 -22.22 -11.90 -2.96
N THR A 64 -20.89 -11.97 -2.89
CA THR A 64 -20.14 -12.58 -1.79
C THR A 64 -19.97 -11.65 -0.59
N LEU A 65 -20.15 -10.33 -0.75
CA LEU A 65 -19.99 -9.37 0.34
C LEU A 65 -21.20 -9.41 1.28
N THR A 66 -20.94 -9.74 2.54
CA THR A 66 -21.96 -9.67 3.58
C THR A 66 -22.06 -8.26 4.16
N ASN A 67 -23.27 -7.86 4.57
CA ASN A 67 -23.49 -6.60 5.28
C ASN A 67 -22.57 -6.45 6.50
N ASN A 68 -22.25 -7.55 7.19
CA ASN A 68 -21.36 -7.50 8.35
C ASN A 68 -19.93 -7.11 7.97
N VAL A 69 -19.41 -7.56 6.82
CA VAL A 69 -18.07 -7.16 6.33
C VAL A 69 -18.08 -5.69 5.92
N VAL A 70 -19.11 -5.28 5.17
CA VAL A 70 -19.26 -3.88 4.73
C VAL A 70 -19.39 -2.93 5.94
N SER A 71 -20.24 -3.28 6.92
CA SER A 71 -20.40 -2.49 8.15
C SER A 71 -19.10 -2.40 8.95
N ALA A 72 -18.33 -3.49 9.05
CA ALA A 72 -17.03 -3.47 9.71
C ALA A 72 -16.03 -2.54 9.00
N PHE A 73 -16.02 -2.48 7.67
CA PHE A 73 -15.23 -1.47 6.95
C PHE A 73 -15.71 -0.05 7.23
N VAL A 74 -17.03 0.19 7.26
CA VAL A 74 -17.59 1.50 7.62
C VAL A 74 -17.15 1.93 9.03
N GLU A 75 -17.13 1.00 9.99
CA GLU A 75 -16.69 1.24 11.37
C GLU A 75 -15.18 1.52 11.46
N GLN A 76 -14.35 0.78 10.74
CA GLN A 76 -12.89 0.93 10.77
C GLN A 76 -12.35 2.18 10.07
N TYR A 77 -13.12 2.71 9.11
CA TYR A 77 -12.79 3.92 8.36
C TYR A 77 -13.87 4.97 8.59
N PRO A 78 -14.01 5.56 9.79
CA PRO A 78 -15.09 6.50 10.07
C PRO A 78 -14.96 7.80 9.27
N ALA A 79 -16.09 8.47 9.03
CA ALA A 79 -16.09 9.81 8.44
C ALA A 79 -15.34 10.80 9.34
N ASN A 80 -14.61 11.73 8.72
CA ASN A 80 -13.83 12.80 9.33
C ASN A 80 -12.72 12.29 10.27
N ASP A 81 -12.22 11.07 10.05
CA ASP A 81 -11.03 10.57 10.74
C ASP A 81 -9.81 11.43 10.36
N PRO A 82 -9.23 12.21 11.30
CA PRO A 82 -8.09 13.09 10.98
C PRO A 82 -6.80 12.30 10.71
N THR A 83 -6.80 10.99 10.99
CA THR A 83 -5.67 10.11 10.71
C THR A 83 -5.75 9.50 9.30
N ALA A 84 -6.92 9.54 8.64
CA ALA A 84 -7.09 9.05 7.29
C ALA A 84 -6.34 9.95 6.30
N GLY A 85 -5.35 9.39 5.58
CA GLY A 85 -4.56 10.13 4.59
C GLY A 85 -3.32 10.85 5.13
N ALA A 86 -2.96 10.68 6.41
CA ALA A 86 -1.80 11.33 7.02
C ALA A 86 -0.48 11.15 6.21
N PRO A 87 0.41 12.17 6.13
CA PRO A 87 0.29 13.57 6.56
C PRO A 87 -0.42 14.50 5.54
N PHE A 88 -1.07 13.95 4.51
CA PHE A 88 -1.65 14.69 3.38
C PHE A 88 -3.18 14.66 3.39
N THR A 89 -3.78 14.95 4.55
CA THR A 89 -5.24 15.02 4.66
C THR A 89 -5.78 16.14 3.77
N THR A 90 -6.86 15.86 3.05
CA THR A 90 -7.41 16.81 2.07
C THR A 90 -8.54 17.66 2.65
N GLY A 91 -9.12 17.22 3.77
CA GLY A 91 -10.36 17.76 4.31
C GLY A 91 -11.61 17.27 3.57
N ASP A 92 -11.43 16.44 2.54
CA ASP A 92 -12.50 15.69 1.89
C ASP A 92 -12.62 14.33 2.57
N SER A 93 -13.46 14.27 3.60
CA SER A 93 -13.68 13.08 4.43
C SER A 93 -13.92 11.80 3.63
N LEU A 94 -14.76 11.89 2.59
CA LEU A 94 -15.08 10.73 1.74
C LEU A 94 -13.83 10.25 1.00
N PHE A 95 -13.08 11.16 0.40
CA PHE A 95 -11.86 10.83 -0.32
C PHE A 95 -10.80 10.24 0.60
N ASP A 96 -10.55 10.89 1.74
CA ASP A 96 -9.51 10.51 2.70
C ASP A 96 -9.76 9.10 3.26
N ARG A 97 -10.98 8.81 3.74
CA ARG A 97 -11.35 7.48 4.26
C ARG A 97 -11.31 6.40 3.18
N THR A 98 -11.76 6.73 1.95
CA THR A 98 -11.77 5.77 0.83
C THR A 98 -10.36 5.45 0.36
N ALA A 99 -9.47 6.44 0.30
CA ALA A 99 -8.06 6.25 -0.01
C ALA A 99 -7.33 5.43 1.07
N ALA A 100 -7.61 5.68 2.34
CA ALA A 100 -7.06 4.88 3.44
C ALA A 100 -7.53 3.41 3.38
N PHE A 101 -8.82 3.20 3.11
CA PHE A 101 -9.39 1.87 2.87
C PHE A 101 -8.69 1.17 1.71
N TYR A 102 -8.63 1.81 0.54
CA TYR A 102 -8.02 1.20 -0.64
C TYR A 102 -6.53 0.89 -0.46
N THR A 103 -5.78 1.78 0.20
CA THR A 103 -4.35 1.56 0.53
C THR A 103 -4.18 0.28 1.34
N ASN A 104 -5.01 0.10 2.37
CA ASN A 104 -4.95 -1.07 3.24
C ASN A 104 -5.41 -2.33 2.51
N GLU A 105 -6.59 -2.28 1.88
CA GLU A 105 -7.24 -3.43 1.26
C GLU A 105 -6.47 -3.95 0.03
N MET A 106 -5.93 -3.07 -0.82
CA MET A 106 -5.35 -3.47 -2.11
C MET A 106 -3.82 -3.58 -2.12
N PHE A 107 -3.12 -2.92 -1.19
CA PHE A 107 -1.65 -2.85 -1.21
C PHE A 107 -1.03 -3.31 0.10
N LEU A 108 -1.30 -2.62 1.21
CA LEU A 108 -0.57 -2.88 2.46
C LEU A 108 -0.88 -4.26 3.03
N SER A 109 -2.16 -4.66 3.05
CA SER A 109 -2.56 -6.00 3.52
C SER A 109 -1.94 -7.09 2.68
N VAL A 110 -1.99 -6.96 1.35
CA VAL A 110 -1.43 -7.92 0.38
C VAL A 110 0.07 -8.05 0.55
N ARG A 111 0.80 -6.92 0.68
CA ARG A 111 2.25 -6.94 0.95
C ARG A 111 2.55 -7.64 2.26
N ARG A 112 1.90 -7.25 3.37
CA ARG A 112 2.14 -7.89 4.68
C ARG A 112 1.84 -9.37 4.65
N PHE A 113 0.71 -9.76 4.03
CA PHE A 113 0.32 -11.15 3.90
C PHE A 113 1.38 -11.97 3.16
N PHE A 114 1.85 -11.48 2.00
CA PHE A 114 2.87 -12.18 1.24
C PHE A 114 4.20 -12.27 2.01
N PHE A 115 4.67 -11.17 2.59
CA PHE A 115 5.93 -11.15 3.34
C PHE A 115 5.90 -12.06 4.56
N GLN A 116 4.77 -12.09 5.29
CA GLN A 116 4.62 -12.94 6.47
C GLN A 116 4.73 -14.43 6.14
N HIS A 117 4.22 -14.86 4.98
CA HIS A 117 4.28 -16.25 4.56
C HIS A 117 5.55 -16.59 3.77
N ALA A 118 6.15 -15.63 3.07
CA ALA A 118 7.30 -15.88 2.20
C ALA A 118 8.65 -15.77 2.89
N ALA A 119 8.80 -14.91 3.91
CA ALA A 119 10.09 -14.61 4.53
C ALA A 119 10.76 -15.80 5.23
N ALA A 120 10.00 -16.82 5.64
CA ALA A 120 10.57 -18.06 6.18
C ALA A 120 11.16 -18.99 5.10
N ARG A 121 10.90 -18.70 3.81
CA ARG A 121 11.20 -19.59 2.68
C ARG A 121 12.20 -18.99 1.69
N GLN A 122 12.37 -17.66 1.70
CA GLN A 122 13.31 -16.92 0.85
C GLN A 122 13.66 -15.56 1.48
N PRO A 123 14.80 -14.94 1.13
CA PRO A 123 15.09 -13.57 1.53
C PRO A 123 14.04 -12.61 0.97
N MET A 124 13.46 -11.80 1.84
CA MET A 124 12.45 -10.80 1.50
C MET A 124 12.93 -9.45 2.04
N PHE A 125 12.83 -8.39 1.25
CA PHE A 125 13.29 -7.05 1.60
C PHE A 125 12.14 -6.07 1.39
N ALA A 126 11.57 -5.59 2.50
CA ALA A 126 10.36 -4.77 2.48
C ALA A 126 10.70 -3.28 2.52
N PHE A 127 9.96 -2.43 1.81
CA PHE A 127 10.05 -0.98 1.97
C PHE A 127 8.70 -0.28 2.13
N ILE A 128 8.74 0.95 2.65
CA ILE A 128 7.66 1.93 2.57
C ILE A 128 8.25 3.22 2.00
N PHE A 129 7.69 3.69 0.89
CA PHE A 129 8.10 4.94 0.26
C PHE A 129 7.30 6.11 0.83
N ARG A 130 8.00 7.13 1.37
CA ARG A 130 7.40 8.29 2.05
C ARG A 130 7.90 9.63 1.53
N GLU A 131 8.72 9.63 0.49
CA GLU A 131 9.19 10.87 -0.13
C GLU A 131 8.11 11.46 -1.03
N PHE A 132 7.71 12.71 -0.77
CA PHE A 132 6.83 13.43 -1.67
C PHE A 132 7.66 14.10 -2.76
N ILE A 133 7.40 13.75 -4.01
CA ILE A 133 8.16 14.29 -5.15
C ILE A 133 7.54 15.62 -5.60
N PRO A 134 8.29 16.74 -5.54
CA PRO A 134 7.78 18.05 -5.94
C PRO A 134 7.24 18.08 -7.37
N GLY A 135 6.13 18.79 -7.57
CA GLY A 135 5.42 18.84 -8.85
C GLY A 135 4.20 17.91 -8.93
N ASN A 136 4.03 17.02 -7.94
CA ASN A 136 2.82 16.23 -7.78
C ASN A 136 1.70 16.98 -7.02
N ASP A 137 0.47 16.46 -7.12
CA ASP A 137 -0.68 16.97 -6.37
C ASP A 137 -0.52 16.66 -4.88
N ILE A 138 -0.27 17.68 -4.07
CA ILE A 138 -0.06 17.55 -2.62
C ILE A 138 -1.24 16.89 -1.90
N SER A 139 -2.46 17.04 -2.43
CA SER A 139 -3.65 16.41 -1.85
C SER A 139 -3.71 14.89 -2.07
N LYS A 140 -2.83 14.33 -2.90
CA LYS A 140 -2.69 12.87 -3.05
C LYS A 140 -1.58 12.29 -2.17
N GLY A 141 -0.79 13.15 -1.52
CA GLY A 141 0.39 12.74 -0.76
C GLY A 141 1.36 11.90 -1.58
N VAL A 142 1.96 10.90 -0.95
CA VAL A 142 2.88 9.96 -1.60
C VAL A 142 2.06 8.84 -2.25
N THR A 143 1.42 9.18 -3.36
CA THR A 143 0.46 8.32 -4.06
C THR A 143 1.13 7.15 -4.80
N HIS A 144 0.31 6.26 -5.35
CA HIS A 144 0.73 5.10 -6.12
C HIS A 144 1.73 5.45 -7.23
N GLY A 145 2.85 4.72 -7.28
CA GLY A 145 3.88 4.83 -8.31
C GLY A 145 4.82 6.02 -8.18
N MET A 146 4.69 6.85 -7.14
CA MET A 146 5.54 8.04 -6.96
C MET A 146 7.02 7.70 -6.78
N GLU A 147 7.34 6.53 -6.25
CA GLU A 147 8.71 6.02 -6.12
C GLU A 147 9.39 5.80 -7.47
N LEU A 148 8.61 5.54 -8.52
CA LEU A 148 9.11 5.35 -9.89
C LEU A 148 9.72 6.65 -10.46
N GLU A 149 9.27 7.81 -10.00
CA GLU A 149 9.78 9.10 -10.44
C GLU A 149 11.24 9.31 -10.04
N LEU A 150 11.72 8.65 -8.97
CA LEU A 150 13.13 8.65 -8.63
C LEU A 150 13.97 7.80 -9.60
N PHE A 151 13.41 6.81 -10.28
CA PHE A 151 14.14 6.01 -11.26
C PHE A 151 14.07 6.60 -12.67
N PHE A 152 12.90 7.10 -13.06
CA PHE A 152 12.60 7.48 -14.45
C PHE A 152 12.43 8.98 -14.67
N GLY A 153 12.51 9.77 -13.61
CA GLY A 153 12.18 11.19 -13.62
C GLY A 153 10.67 11.42 -13.45
N PRO A 154 10.27 12.60 -12.95
CA PRO A 154 8.87 12.92 -12.74
C PRO A 154 8.25 13.36 -14.07
N PRO A 155 7.05 12.90 -14.43
CA PRO A 155 6.42 13.27 -15.70
C PRO A 155 6.04 14.76 -15.76
N SER A 156 5.89 15.41 -14.60
CA SER A 156 5.48 16.81 -14.46
C SER A 156 6.63 17.81 -14.46
N LEU A 157 7.89 17.37 -14.38
CA LEU A 157 9.05 18.26 -14.48
C LEU A 157 9.84 17.99 -15.77
N PRO A 158 10.66 18.96 -16.22
CA PRO A 158 11.62 18.72 -17.30
C PRO A 158 12.53 17.51 -17.00
N ALA A 159 12.97 16.79 -18.03
CA ALA A 159 13.83 15.60 -17.88
C ALA A 159 15.17 15.87 -17.17
N ASN A 160 15.58 17.13 -17.05
CA ASN A 160 16.79 17.58 -16.34
C ASN A 160 16.49 18.18 -14.95
N ALA A 161 15.24 18.15 -14.49
CA ALA A 161 14.92 18.56 -13.14
C ALA A 161 15.58 17.57 -12.17
N SER A 162 16.51 18.09 -11.36
CA SER A 162 17.11 17.31 -10.29
C SER A 162 16.04 17.07 -9.22
N ILE A 163 15.42 15.89 -9.24
CA ILE A 163 14.82 15.38 -8.02
C ILE A 163 15.96 14.89 -7.13
N ASP A 164 15.82 15.10 -5.82
CA ASP A 164 16.71 14.65 -4.75
C ASP A 164 17.79 13.64 -5.18
N SER A 165 19.00 14.15 -5.40
CA SER A 165 20.11 13.33 -5.89
C SER A 165 20.58 12.27 -4.89
N GLY A 166 20.30 12.45 -3.60
CA GLY A 166 20.76 11.56 -2.53
C GLY A 166 19.91 10.30 -2.44
N LEU A 167 18.61 10.46 -2.20
CA LEU A 167 17.69 9.33 -2.11
C LEU A 167 17.63 8.53 -3.41
N GLN A 168 17.58 9.24 -4.55
CA GLN A 168 17.61 8.61 -5.87
C GLN A 168 18.84 7.70 -6.03
N THR A 169 20.03 8.21 -5.66
CA THR A 169 21.27 7.43 -5.76
C THR A 169 21.24 6.23 -4.83
N GLN A 170 20.82 6.41 -3.58
CA GLN A 170 20.74 5.32 -2.61
C GLN A 170 19.74 4.22 -3.03
N MET A 171 18.57 4.59 -3.56
CA MET A 171 17.60 3.63 -4.09
C MET A 171 18.16 2.87 -5.30
N ARG A 172 18.84 3.57 -6.22
CA ARG A 172 19.50 2.92 -7.35
C ARG A 172 20.57 1.93 -6.89
N ASP A 173 21.38 2.29 -5.90
CA ASP A 173 22.41 1.41 -5.36
C ASP A 173 21.81 0.16 -4.71
N PHE A 174 20.71 0.28 -3.94
CA PHE A 174 20.02 -0.90 -3.40
C PHE A 174 19.55 -1.87 -4.49
N TYR A 175 18.98 -1.36 -5.59
CA TYR A 175 18.50 -2.21 -6.68
C TYR A 175 19.65 -2.82 -7.48
N ILE A 176 20.73 -2.06 -7.74
CA ILE A 176 21.93 -2.58 -8.41
C ILE A 176 22.56 -3.70 -7.56
N ASN A 177 22.73 -3.49 -6.25
CA ASN A 177 23.26 -4.51 -5.35
C ASN A 177 22.37 -5.75 -5.36
N PHE A 178 21.05 -5.58 -5.27
CA PHE A 178 20.12 -6.70 -5.28
C PHE A 178 20.16 -7.51 -6.58
N VAL A 179 20.29 -6.85 -7.73
CA VAL A 179 20.42 -7.54 -9.03
C VAL A 179 21.72 -8.34 -9.12
N ASN A 180 22.84 -7.82 -8.58
CA ASN A 180 24.14 -8.48 -8.67
C ASN A 180 24.33 -9.56 -7.60
N ASP A 181 23.89 -9.29 -6.36
CA ASP A 181 24.25 -10.05 -5.17
C ASP A 181 23.04 -10.72 -4.49
N LEU A 182 21.83 -10.51 -5.01
CA LEU A 182 20.56 -10.94 -4.39
C LEU A 182 20.35 -10.37 -2.98
N ASN A 183 21.03 -9.27 -2.67
CA ASN A 183 20.97 -8.55 -1.40
C ASN A 183 21.12 -7.04 -1.66
N PRO A 184 20.19 -6.18 -1.19
CA PRO A 184 20.28 -4.73 -1.40
C PRO A 184 21.44 -4.06 -0.65
N GLY A 185 21.97 -4.69 0.40
CA GLY A 185 23.06 -4.16 1.23
C GLY A 185 22.70 -4.10 2.72
N PRO A 186 23.68 -3.77 3.58
CA PRO A 186 23.56 -3.96 5.03
C PRO A 186 22.54 -3.05 5.73
N GLN A 187 22.18 -1.90 5.13
CA GLN A 187 21.20 -0.98 5.69
C GLN A 187 19.75 -1.49 5.53
N TRP A 188 19.51 -2.38 4.55
CA TRP A 188 18.20 -2.93 4.26
C TRP A 188 18.15 -4.39 4.74
N GLU A 189 17.77 -4.54 5.99
CA GLU A 189 17.72 -5.85 6.64
C GLU A 189 16.65 -6.75 5.98
N PRO A 190 16.89 -8.08 5.92
CA PRO A 190 15.87 -9.03 5.48
C PRO A 190 14.69 -9.02 6.45
N PHE A 191 13.48 -9.11 5.91
CA PHE A 191 12.24 -9.13 6.67
C PHE A 191 12.18 -10.34 7.60
N ASN A 192 11.86 -10.10 8.87
CA ASN A 192 11.69 -11.14 9.87
C ASN A 192 10.21 -11.20 10.30
N PRO A 193 9.48 -12.31 10.04
CA PRO A 193 8.06 -12.41 10.39
C PRO A 193 7.78 -12.41 11.90
N ARG A 194 8.81 -12.58 12.74
CA ARG A 194 8.71 -12.49 14.21
C ARG A 194 8.98 -11.09 14.76
N SER A 195 9.60 -10.23 13.97
CA SER A 195 9.82 -8.81 14.28
C SER A 195 9.76 -8.03 12.96
N PRO A 196 8.54 -7.84 12.41
CA PRO A 196 8.36 -7.23 11.10
C PRO A 196 8.93 -5.81 11.07
N ARG A 197 9.83 -5.56 10.12
CA ARG A 197 10.42 -4.25 9.86
C ARG A 197 10.52 -4.02 8.36
N VAL A 198 10.40 -2.77 7.95
CA VAL A 198 10.60 -2.34 6.56
C VAL A 198 11.63 -1.22 6.50
N LEU A 199 12.28 -1.05 5.35
CA LEU A 199 13.08 0.13 5.09
C LEU A 199 12.15 1.30 4.71
N GLN A 200 12.17 2.37 5.49
CA GLN A 200 11.58 3.63 5.08
C GLN A 200 12.48 4.28 4.04
N LEU A 201 11.89 4.78 2.95
CA LEU A 201 12.58 5.51 1.90
C LEU A 201 12.07 6.96 1.89
N GLN A 202 12.89 7.86 2.42
CA GLN A 202 12.66 9.30 2.52
C GLN A 202 14.02 9.99 2.64
N SER A 203 14.24 11.14 2.01
CA SER A 203 15.58 11.66 1.71
C SER A 203 16.49 11.88 2.92
N ASP A 204 15.93 12.32 4.04
CA ASP A 204 16.66 12.51 5.31
C ASP A 204 16.40 11.39 6.33
N ASN A 205 15.70 10.33 5.92
CA ASN A 205 15.26 9.28 6.84
C ASN A 205 15.11 7.92 6.14
N VAL A 206 16.25 7.39 5.69
CA VAL A 206 16.34 6.02 5.18
C VAL A 206 16.70 5.06 6.31
N THR A 207 15.69 4.61 7.05
CA THR A 207 15.89 3.80 8.26
C THR A 207 14.96 2.59 8.30
N MET A 208 15.40 1.53 8.97
CA MET A 208 14.55 0.37 9.24
C MET A 208 13.56 0.70 10.36
N ILE A 209 12.27 0.70 10.05
CA ILE A 209 11.17 0.99 10.99
C ILE A 209 10.30 -0.25 11.24
N PRO A 210 9.59 -0.33 12.38
CA PRO A 210 8.56 -1.36 12.59
C PRO A 210 7.48 -1.34 11.49
N ASP A 211 7.00 -2.51 11.10
CA ASP A 211 5.92 -2.70 10.12
C ASP A 211 4.56 -2.89 10.80
N ASP A 212 4.14 -1.92 11.62
CA ASP A 212 3.03 -2.06 12.58
C ASP A 212 1.88 -1.04 12.43
N TRP A 213 2.02 -0.05 11.55
CA TRP A 213 0.97 0.95 11.31
C TRP A 213 -0.28 0.32 10.70
N ASP A 214 -1.47 0.81 11.04
CA ASP A 214 -2.77 0.29 10.57
C ASP A 214 -2.96 -1.24 10.76
N SER A 215 -2.26 -1.84 11.72
CA SER A 215 -2.27 -3.30 11.95
C SER A 215 -3.68 -3.87 12.11
N GLU A 216 -4.54 -3.25 12.93
CA GLU A 216 -5.93 -3.73 13.13
C GLU A 216 -6.73 -3.77 11.81
N ARG A 217 -6.63 -2.71 11.01
CA ARG A 217 -7.32 -2.60 9.72
C ARG A 217 -6.78 -3.62 8.72
N VAL A 218 -5.45 -3.74 8.64
CA VAL A 218 -4.78 -4.70 7.76
C VAL A 218 -5.06 -6.15 8.16
N ASP A 219 -5.11 -6.45 9.46
CA ASP A 219 -5.44 -7.78 9.97
C ASP A 219 -6.89 -8.14 9.65
N PHE A 220 -7.80 -7.15 9.69
CA PHE A 220 -9.18 -7.34 9.23
C PHE A 220 -9.24 -7.64 7.72
N CYS A 221 -8.54 -6.87 6.88
CA CYS A 221 -8.42 -7.10 5.43
C CYS A 221 -7.91 -8.52 5.13
N ASN A 222 -6.92 -8.98 5.91
CA ASN A 222 -6.30 -10.31 5.79
C ASN A 222 -7.05 -11.41 6.56
N SER A 223 -8.21 -11.14 7.14
CA SER A 223 -8.99 -12.18 7.81
C SER A 223 -9.51 -13.20 6.80
N LEU A 224 -9.63 -14.46 7.20
CA LEU A 224 -10.18 -15.53 6.35
C LEU A 224 -11.56 -15.17 5.80
N LYS A 225 -12.36 -14.45 6.58
CA LYS A 225 -13.70 -14.00 6.17
C LYS A 225 -13.62 -12.95 5.07
N VAL A 226 -12.86 -11.87 5.27
CA VAL A 226 -12.72 -10.83 4.26
C VAL A 226 -12.09 -11.40 2.99
N MET A 227 -10.99 -12.13 3.07
CA MET A 227 -10.39 -12.76 1.88
C MET A 227 -11.32 -13.77 1.17
N ALA A 228 -12.32 -14.32 1.85
CA ALA A 228 -13.30 -15.20 1.24
C ALA A 228 -14.42 -14.46 0.50
N GLU A 229 -14.81 -13.29 1.03
CA GLU A 229 -15.91 -12.46 0.52
C GLU A 229 -15.44 -11.39 -0.47
N PHE A 230 -14.20 -10.90 -0.35
CA PHE A 230 -13.59 -9.90 -1.23
C PHE A 230 -12.88 -10.57 -2.41
N GLU A 231 -13.65 -10.89 -3.46
CA GLU A 231 -13.07 -11.41 -4.70
C GLU A 231 -12.46 -10.27 -5.53
N LYS A 232 -11.13 -10.31 -5.68
CA LYS A 232 -10.31 -9.34 -6.42
C LYS A 232 -9.60 -10.02 -7.60
#